data_AF-A0A4Y2C1K6-F1
#
_entry.id   AF-A0A4Y2C1K6-F1
#
_cell.length_a   1.000
_cell.length_b   1.000
_cell.length_c   1.000
_cell.angle_alpha   90.00
_cell.angle_beta   90.00
_cell.angle_gamma   90.00
#
_symmetry.space_group_name_H-M   'P 1'
#
loop_
_entity.id
_entity.type
_entity.pdbx_description
1 polymer ?
#
loop_
_entity_poly.entity_id
_entity_poly.type
_entity_poly.pdbx_seq_one_letter_code
_entity_poly.pdbx_strand_id
1 'polypeptide(L)'
;MSISAGARKCDLKLLAEELGETVNGSHKLKYLKKMILASKEHDEESAKEWLNTIINERIEREENERRQEEIAGMKTVMTLVKIPMMNLKCKDPNEL
;
A
#
# COMPACT_ATOMS: atom_id res chain seq x y z
N MET A 1 1.06 -3.71 24.15
CA MET A 1 1.08 -2.79 22.99
C MET A 1 -0.33 -2.69 22.44
N SER A 2 -0.86 -1.49 22.18
CA SER A 2 -2.21 -1.37 21.59
C SER A 2 -2.23 -1.91 20.17
N ILE A 3 -3.21 -2.76 19.86
CA ILE A 3 -3.47 -3.38 18.55
C ILE A 3 -3.52 -2.35 17.40
N SER A 4 -3.76 -1.08 17.69
CA SER A 4 -4.15 -0.06 16.71
C SER A 4 -3.17 1.10 16.55
N ALA A 5 -1.90 0.93 16.93
CA ALA A 5 -0.91 2.02 16.90
C ALA A 5 -0.51 2.50 15.48
N GLY A 6 -0.90 1.79 14.41
CA GLY A 6 -0.66 2.18 13.01
C GLY A 6 -1.87 2.02 12.08
N ALA A 7 -3.05 1.75 12.63
CA ALA A 7 -4.26 1.47 11.86
C ALA A 7 -4.98 2.75 11.44
N ARG A 8 -5.34 2.85 10.16
CA ARG A 8 -6.19 3.93 9.66
C ARG A 8 -7.66 3.66 10.01
N LYS A 9 -8.47 4.70 9.91
CA LYS A 9 -9.93 4.61 10.15
C LYS A 9 -10.60 3.59 9.21
N CYS A 10 -10.16 3.53 7.96
CA CYS A 10 -10.70 2.58 6.96
C CYS A 10 -10.39 1.13 7.33
N ASP A 11 -9.17 0.86 7.80
CA ASP A 11 -8.75 -0.49 8.20
C ASP A 11 -9.58 -1.00 9.40
N LEU A 12 -9.85 -0.12 10.38
CA LEU A 12 -10.71 -0.45 11.52
C LEU A 12 -12.20 -0.58 11.16
N LYS A 13 -12.66 0.14 10.13
CA LYS A 13 -14.03 0.02 9.63
C LYS A 13 -14.23 -1.35 8.96
N LEU A 14 -13.29 -1.75 8.10
CA LEU A 14 -13.31 -3.05 7.44
C LEU A 14 -13.34 -4.19 8.48
N LEU A 15 -12.49 -4.10 9.51
CA LEU A 15 -12.46 -5.09 10.57
C LEU A 15 -13.77 -5.21 11.35
N ALA A 16 -14.42 -4.09 11.67
CA ALA A 16 -15.69 -4.13 12.35
C ALA A 16 -16.81 -4.69 11.44
N GLU A 17 -16.78 -4.37 10.14
CA GLU A 17 -17.71 -4.97 9.17
C GLU A 17 -17.52 -6.50 9.04
N GLU A 18 -16.28 -6.99 9.03
CA GLU A 18 -15.95 -8.43 9.05
C GLU A 18 -16.38 -9.13 10.36
N LEU A 19 -16.33 -8.41 11.48
CA LEU A 19 -16.84 -8.89 12.77
C LEU A 19 -18.39 -8.88 12.84
N GLY A 20 -19.08 -8.54 11.76
CA GLY A 20 -20.55 -8.47 11.70
C GLY A 20 -21.14 -7.21 12.35
N GLU A 21 -20.30 -6.24 12.73
CA GLU A 21 -20.72 -5.00 13.35
C GLU A 21 -21.12 -3.95 12.29
N THR A 22 -22.23 -3.25 12.54
CA THR A 22 -22.69 -2.21 11.60
C THR A 22 -21.91 -0.91 11.82
N VAL A 23 -20.97 -0.61 10.92
CA VAL A 23 -20.18 0.62 11.00
C VAL A 23 -20.64 1.68 10.00
N ASN A 24 -21.19 2.77 10.52
CA ASN A 24 -21.43 3.98 9.75
C ASN A 24 -20.14 4.83 9.59
N GLY A 25 -20.00 5.53 8.47
CA GLY A 25 -18.84 6.39 8.17
C GLY A 25 -18.64 7.55 9.17
N SER A 26 -19.69 7.93 9.89
CA SER A 26 -19.67 8.96 10.93
C SER A 26 -19.01 8.52 12.24
N HIS A 27 -18.83 7.21 12.46
CA HIS A 27 -18.23 6.71 13.69
C HIS A 27 -16.79 7.19 13.84
N LYS A 28 -16.44 7.62 15.07
CA LYS A 28 -15.08 8.07 15.40
C LYS A 28 -14.15 6.85 15.55
N LEU A 29 -12.85 7.04 15.27
CA LEU A 29 -11.83 5.99 15.43
C LEU A 29 -11.86 5.32 16.82
N LYS A 30 -12.06 6.12 17.88
CA LYS A 30 -12.17 5.63 19.26
C LYS A 30 -13.37 4.69 19.46
N TYR A 31 -14.47 4.92 18.75
CA TYR A 31 -15.66 4.08 18.82
C TYR A 31 -15.44 2.75 18.10
N LEU A 32 -14.85 2.78 16.91
CA LEU A 32 -14.47 1.56 16.16
C LEU A 32 -13.56 0.65 16.98
N LYS A 33 -12.54 1.22 17.63
CA LYS A 33 -11.65 0.44 18.52
C LYS A 33 -12.42 -0.22 19.67
N LYS A 34 -13.41 0.48 20.24
CA LYS A 34 -14.24 -0.08 21.31
C LYS A 34 -15.18 -1.17 20.81
N MET A 35 -15.73 -1.04 19.60
CA MET A 35 -16.58 -2.07 19.01
C MET A 35 -15.79 -3.37 18.80
N ILE A 36 -14.62 -3.28 18.17
CA ILE A 36 -13.73 -4.42 17.93
C ILE A 36 -13.34 -5.11 19.24
N LEU A 37 -13.06 -4.34 20.30
CA LEU A 37 -12.73 -4.88 21.63
C LEU A 37 -13.95 -5.41 22.41
N ALA A 38 -15.17 -5.02 22.03
CA ALA A 38 -16.40 -5.42 22.72
C ALA A 38 -17.00 -6.71 22.16
N SER A 39 -16.62 -7.11 20.94
CA SER A 39 -16.99 -8.39 20.32
C SER A 39 -16.36 -9.54 21.10
N LYS A 40 -17.06 -9.99 22.14
CA LYS A 40 -16.65 -11.03 23.12
C LYS A 40 -16.34 -12.40 22.50
N GLU A 41 -16.68 -12.60 21.23
CA GLU A 41 -16.47 -13.84 20.48
C GLU A 41 -15.16 -13.86 19.68
N HIS A 42 -14.51 -12.71 19.48
CA HIS A 42 -13.21 -12.65 18.83
C HIS A 42 -12.11 -12.40 19.85
N ASP A 43 -11.17 -13.36 19.97
CA ASP A 43 -9.96 -13.17 20.76
C ASP A 43 -9.20 -11.93 20.29
N GLU A 44 -8.63 -11.20 21.25
CA GLU A 44 -7.83 -10.00 21.00
C GLU A 44 -6.67 -10.29 20.02
N GLU A 45 -6.17 -11.53 20.04
CA GLU A 45 -5.13 -12.04 19.15
C GLU A 45 -5.64 -12.20 17.71
N SER A 46 -6.83 -12.76 17.51
CA SER A 46 -7.41 -12.93 16.17
C SER A 46 -7.72 -11.58 15.52
N ALA A 47 -8.29 -10.63 16.27
CA ALA A 47 -8.54 -9.28 15.75
C ALA A 47 -7.22 -8.56 15.38
N LYS A 48 -6.15 -8.85 16.12
CA LYS A 48 -4.81 -8.30 15.87
C LYS A 48 -4.16 -8.93 14.63
N GLU A 49 -4.25 -10.24 14.44
CA GLU A 49 -3.76 -10.91 13.23
C GLU A 49 -4.48 -10.40 11.98
N TRP A 50 -5.81 -10.29 12.03
CA TRP A 50 -6.60 -9.74 10.93
C TRP A 50 -6.20 -8.31 10.57
N LEU A 51 -6.02 -7.45 11.58
CA LEU A 51 -5.58 -6.07 11.35
C LEU A 51 -4.18 -6.03 10.73
N ASN A 52 -3.27 -6.92 11.18
CA ASN A 52 -1.93 -7.01 10.61
C ASN A 52 -1.98 -7.45 9.15
N THR A 53 -2.82 -8.42 8.78
CA THR A 53 -3.01 -8.83 7.38
C THR A 53 -3.47 -7.65 6.51
N ILE A 54 -4.52 -6.93 6.93
CA ILE A 54 -5.04 -5.77 6.19
C ILE A 54 -3.98 -4.67 6.03
N ILE A 55 -3.22 -4.41 7.09
CA ILE A 55 -2.13 -3.42 7.05
C ILE A 55 -1.01 -3.89 6.12
N ASN A 56 -0.63 -5.17 6.19
CA ASN A 56 0.46 -5.72 5.40
C ASN A 56 0.11 -5.74 3.90
N GLU A 57 -1.11 -6.15 3.54
CA GLU A 57 -1.60 -6.12 2.15
C GLU A 57 -1.57 -4.69 1.57
N ARG A 58 -1.89 -3.67 2.38
CA ARG A 58 -1.77 -2.27 1.96
C ARG A 58 -0.31 -1.88 1.74
N ILE A 59 0.55 -2.17 2.70
CA ILE A 59 1.97 -1.81 2.63
C ILE A 59 2.60 -2.47 1.40
N GLU A 60 2.29 -3.75 1.16
CA GLU A 60 2.79 -4.49 0.01
C GLU A 60 2.33 -3.87 -1.32
N ARG A 61 1.07 -3.40 -1.40
CA ARG A 61 0.58 -2.68 -2.58
C ARG A 61 1.31 -1.36 -2.80
N GLU A 62 1.44 -0.54 -1.76
CA GLU A 62 2.17 0.74 -1.82
C GLU A 62 3.65 0.54 -2.18
N GLU A 63 4.26 -0.56 -1.72
CA GLU A 63 5.63 -0.91 -2.07
C GLU A 63 5.75 -1.42 -3.51
N ASN A 64 4.82 -2.25 -3.96
CA ASN A 64 4.79 -2.75 -5.34
C ASN A 64 4.55 -1.61 -6.34
N GLU A 65 3.68 -0.65 -6.03
CA GLU A 65 3.50 0.58 -6.81
C GLU A 65 4.81 1.37 -6.91
N ARG A 66 5.52 1.58 -5.79
CA ARG A 66 6.83 2.24 -5.80
C ARG A 66 7.87 1.49 -6.64
N ARG A 67 7.93 0.16 -6.55
CA ARG A 67 8.83 -0.63 -7.42
C ARG A 67 8.44 -0.51 -8.89
N GLN A 68 7.15 -0.48 -9.22
CA GLN A 68 6.69 -0.28 -10.59
C GLN A 68 7.06 1.10 -11.12
N GLU A 69 6.94 2.15 -10.32
CA GLU A 69 7.40 3.50 -10.68
C GLU A 69 8.91 3.55 -10.89
N GLU A 70 9.70 2.86 -10.06
CA GLU A 70 11.15 2.78 -10.21
C GLU A 70 11.57 2.00 -11.47
N ILE A 71 10.88 0.90 -11.78
CA ILE A 71 11.05 0.13 -13.02
C ILE A 71 10.64 0.96 -14.24
N ALA A 72 9.52 1.69 -14.17
CA ALA A 72 9.08 2.59 -15.22
C ALA A 72 10.10 3.70 -15.46
N GLY A 73 10.60 4.31 -14.37
CA GLY A 73 11.67 5.31 -14.39
C GLY A 73 12.96 4.78 -15.02
N MET A 74 13.41 3.58 -14.63
CA MET A 74 14.56 2.91 -15.23
C MET A 74 14.38 2.65 -16.72
N LYS A 75 13.19 2.21 -17.18
CA LYS A 75 12.91 2.01 -18.60
C LYS A 75 13.06 3.30 -19.40
N THR A 76 12.58 4.44 -18.88
CA THR A 76 12.78 5.76 -19.51
C THR A 76 14.25 6.19 -19.55
N VAL A 77 15.03 5.94 -18.50
CA VAL A 77 16.47 6.25 -18.51
C VAL A 77 17.20 5.38 -19.53
N MET A 78 16.87 4.08 -19.62
CA MET A 78 17.46 3.18 -20.61
C MET A 78 17.15 3.59 -22.06
N THR A 79 15.93 4.05 -22.35
CA THR A 79 15.58 4.55 -23.69
C THR A 79 16.27 5.87 -24.00
N LEU A 80 16.30 6.82 -23.04
CA LEU A 80 17.01 8.09 -23.18
C LEU A 80 18.53 7.94 -23.33
N VAL A 81 19.14 6.87 -22.82
CA VAL A 81 20.57 6.56 -23.04
C VAL A 81 20.81 5.81 -24.35
N LYS A 82 19.84 5.01 -24.82
CA LYS A 82 19.91 4.33 -26.13
C LYS A 82 19.82 5.30 -27.31
N ILE A 83 18.96 6.31 -27.22
CA ILE A 83 18.77 7.33 -28.26
C ILE A 83 20.09 8.06 -28.64
N PRO A 84 20.92 8.58 -27.70
CA PRO A 84 22.18 9.22 -28.03
C PRO A 84 23.26 8.25 -28.52
N MET A 85 23.29 6.99 -28.05
CA MET A 85 24.23 5.98 -28.60
C MET A 85 23.94 5.66 -30.07
N MET A 86 22.67 5.70 -30.50
CA MET A 86 22.30 5.52 -31.90
C MET A 86 22.67 6.75 -32.75
N ASN A 87 22.50 7.96 -32.21
CA ASN A 87 22.88 9.20 -32.91
C ASN A 87 24.41 9.38 -33.03
N LEU A 88 25.22 8.81 -32.13
CA LEU A 88 26.68 8.89 -32.20
C LEU A 88 27.29 7.98 -33.28
N LYS A 89 26.51 7.01 -33.81
CA LYS A 89 26.98 6.02 -34.78
C LYS A 89 26.76 6.41 -36.24
N CYS A 90 26.08 7.53 -36.51
CA CYS A 90 25.82 8.08 -37.85
C CYS A 90 26.49 9.45 -38.05
N LYS A 91 27.73 9.61 -37.58
CA LYS A 91 28.59 10.70 -38.07
C LYS A 91 29.64 10.08 -38.96
N ASP A 92 29.28 9.90 -40.23
CA ASP A 92 30.21 9.53 -41.28
C ASP A 92 31.39 10.51 -41.24
N PRO A 93 32.65 10.04 -41.13
CA PRO A 93 33.83 10.91 -41.09
C PRO A 93 34.16 11.54 -42.46
N ASN A 94 33.20 11.59 -43.39
CA ASN A 94 33.42 12.00 -44.78
C ASN A 94 32.24 12.82 -45.36
N GLU A 95 31.67 13.73 -44.57
CA GLU A 95 31.00 14.90 -45.12
C GLU A 95 31.99 16.08 -45.00
N LEU A 96 32.26 16.72 -46.16
CA LEU A 96 33.37 17.64 -46.49
C LEU A 96 33.77 18.69 -45.44
#